data_AF-A0A3M1L454-F1
#
_entry.id   AF-A0A3M1L454-F1
#
_cell.length_a   1.000
_cell.length_b   1.000
_cell.length_c   1.000
_cell.angle_alpha   90.00
_cell.angle_beta   90.00
_cell.angle_gamma   90.00
#
_symmetry.space_group_name_H-M   'P 1'
#
loop_
_entity.id
_entity.type
_entity.pdbx_description
1 polymer ?
#
loop_
_entity_poly.entity_id
_entity_poly.type
_entity_poly.pdbx_seq_one_letter_code
_entity_poly.pdbx_strand_id
1 'polypeptide(L)'
;MIKKAYYFLPLCAAVVLGFPSVANAQFSESAGPGTTQDDPFIVEADENGDFVFTDAGNGFWWDPPFASAFDYEILSPGSLFTMVGLPIGINPDGELFDVIVNGDIVDSVPGGSSYTFAGNGVESFRIGNISNVDVDPSISNPFPTQLFFNNPTGNNFKMSPVIAGTSVPEPSSLATIFIGATLCAVIRRRQS
;
A
#
# COMPACT_ATOMS: atom_id res chain seq x y z
N MET A 1 49.35 -69.39 2.46
CA MET A 1 47.94 -69.72 2.12
C MET A 1 47.28 -68.53 1.41
N ILE A 2 46.12 -68.77 0.80
CA ILE A 2 45.08 -67.79 0.38
C ILE A 2 44.86 -66.71 1.48
N LYS A 3 44.61 -65.41 1.25
CA LYS A 3 44.61 -64.43 0.12
C LYS A 3 44.89 -63.03 0.78
N LYS A 4 44.89 -61.82 0.19
CA LYS A 4 44.45 -61.19 -1.08
C LYS A 4 45.36 -59.97 -1.38
N ALA A 5 44.92 -58.96 -2.16
CA ALA A 5 45.57 -57.65 -2.32
C ALA A 5 44.52 -56.51 -2.41
N TYR A 6 44.91 -55.28 -2.02
CA TYR A 6 44.21 -54.01 -2.28
C TYR A 6 45.23 -52.85 -2.34
N TYR A 7 44.96 -51.85 -3.18
CA TYR A 7 45.76 -50.62 -3.35
C TYR A 7 45.02 -49.41 -2.75
N PHE A 8 45.75 -48.45 -2.16
CA PHE A 8 45.70 -47.04 -2.56
C PHE A 8 46.91 -46.27 -1.99
N LEU A 9 47.29 -45.15 -2.63
CA LEU A 9 48.36 -44.23 -2.21
C LEU A 9 47.74 -42.82 -1.93
N PRO A 10 48.52 -41.78 -1.59
CA PRO A 10 48.81 -41.42 -0.21
C PRO A 10 48.26 -40.04 0.18
N LEU A 11 48.59 -39.59 1.40
CA LEU A 11 48.42 -38.19 1.83
C LEU A 11 48.98 -37.19 0.79
N CYS A 12 48.24 -36.12 0.53
CA CYS A 12 48.75 -34.92 -0.14
C CYS A 12 48.42 -33.68 0.70
N ALA A 13 49.31 -32.69 0.69
CA ALA A 13 49.29 -31.58 1.65
C ALA A 13 48.24 -30.50 1.31
N ALA A 14 47.69 -29.88 2.36
CA ALA A 14 46.91 -28.65 2.21
C ALA A 14 47.84 -27.50 1.81
N VAL A 15 47.73 -27.04 0.56
CA VAL A 15 48.49 -25.89 0.05
C VAL A 15 47.73 -24.61 0.43
N VAL A 16 48.40 -23.72 1.17
CA VAL A 16 47.89 -22.37 1.43
C VAL A 16 48.08 -21.53 0.17
N LEU A 17 46.98 -21.19 -0.49
CA LEU A 17 46.91 -20.09 -1.44
C LEU A 17 46.03 -18.99 -0.82
N GLY A 18 46.47 -17.74 -0.96
CA GLY A 18 45.81 -16.61 -0.31
C GLY A 18 44.39 -16.43 -0.81
N PHE A 19 43.47 -16.16 0.12
CA PHE A 19 42.19 -15.57 -0.23
C PHE A 19 42.46 -14.26 -0.99
N PRO A 20 41.86 -14.03 -2.18
CA PRO A 20 41.78 -12.67 -2.69
C PRO A 20 41.08 -11.83 -1.61
N SER A 21 41.62 -10.64 -1.32
CA SER A 21 40.98 -9.73 -0.36
C SER A 21 39.51 -9.60 -0.73
N VAL A 22 38.62 -9.81 0.25
CA VAL A 22 37.19 -9.54 0.04
C VAL A 22 37.11 -8.08 -0.38
N ALA A 23 36.78 -7.85 -1.65
CA ALA A 23 36.54 -6.51 -2.12
C ALA A 23 35.31 -6.03 -1.36
N ASN A 24 35.43 -4.91 -0.65
CA ASN A 24 34.26 -4.25 -0.10
C ASN A 24 33.31 -3.97 -1.26
N ALA A 25 32.20 -4.71 -1.32
CA ALA A 25 31.00 -4.28 -2.00
C ALA A 25 30.52 -3.04 -1.23
N GLN A 26 31.08 -1.89 -1.60
CA GLN A 26 30.51 -0.59 -1.27
C GLN A 26 29.09 -0.63 -1.84
N PHE A 27 28.08 -0.57 -0.98
CA PHE A 27 26.69 -0.50 -1.40
C PHE A 27 26.53 0.76 -2.25
N SER A 28 26.47 0.57 -3.56
CA SER A 28 26.57 1.63 -4.57
C SER A 28 25.19 2.16 -4.94
N GLU A 29 24.37 2.45 -3.94
CA GLU A 29 23.04 3.01 -4.09
C GLU A 29 22.84 4.17 -3.12
N SER A 30 23.24 5.37 -3.58
CA SER A 30 22.27 6.46 -3.59
C SER A 30 21.31 6.13 -4.73
N ALA A 31 20.40 5.19 -4.48
CA ALA A 31 19.22 5.05 -5.33
C ALA A 31 18.42 6.37 -5.24
N GLY A 32 17.60 6.66 -6.25
CA GLY A 32 16.84 7.92 -6.25
C GLY A 32 15.74 7.91 -5.17
N PRO A 33 15.19 9.09 -4.81
CA PRO A 33 13.98 9.13 -4.00
C PRO A 33 12.87 8.28 -4.63
N GLY A 34 12.05 7.67 -3.79
CA GLY A 34 11.02 6.71 -4.17
C GLY A 34 11.51 5.28 -4.39
N THR A 35 12.81 4.98 -4.32
CA THR A 35 13.32 3.62 -4.61
C THR A 35 13.23 2.65 -3.44
N THR A 36 13.13 3.14 -2.20
CA THR A 36 12.97 2.33 -1.00
C THR A 36 11.89 2.93 -0.09
N GLN A 37 11.36 2.15 0.85
CA GLN A 37 10.45 2.70 1.87
C GLN A 37 11.13 3.71 2.81
N ASP A 38 12.47 3.67 2.93
CA ASP A 38 13.24 4.52 3.84
C ASP A 38 13.71 5.84 3.16
N ASP A 39 13.56 5.93 1.83
CA ASP A 39 13.74 7.14 1.01
C ASP A 39 12.60 7.21 -0.05
N PRO A 40 11.36 7.51 0.36
CA PRO A 40 10.19 7.55 -0.52
C PRO A 40 10.03 8.91 -1.24
N PHE A 41 9.14 8.97 -2.23
CA PHE A 41 8.69 10.25 -2.79
C PHE A 41 7.71 10.92 -1.82
N ILE A 42 8.14 12.05 -1.26
CA ILE A 42 7.33 12.94 -0.41
C ILE A 42 6.77 14.07 -1.27
N VAL A 43 5.50 14.45 -1.05
CA VAL A 43 4.88 15.66 -1.62
C VAL A 43 4.17 16.46 -0.53
N GLU A 44 4.07 17.77 -0.69
CA GLU A 44 3.21 18.60 0.17
C GLU A 44 1.73 18.40 -0.20
N ALA A 45 0.83 18.53 0.78
CA ALA A 45 -0.61 18.46 0.54
C ALA A 45 -1.11 19.68 -0.26
N ASP A 46 -2.16 19.48 -1.04
CA ASP A 46 -2.86 20.57 -1.74
C ASP A 46 -3.78 21.40 -0.81
N GLU A 47 -4.53 22.35 -1.38
CA GLU A 47 -5.49 23.20 -0.65
C GLU A 47 -6.62 22.41 0.05
N ASN A 48 -6.87 21.15 -0.34
CA ASN A 48 -7.89 20.26 0.20
C ASN A 48 -7.34 19.26 1.24
N GLY A 49 -6.02 19.09 1.30
CA GLY A 49 -5.37 18.03 2.09
C GLY A 49 -5.06 16.75 1.31
N ASP A 50 -5.20 16.76 -0.02
CA ASP A 50 -4.86 15.64 -0.90
C ASP A 50 -3.39 15.70 -1.33
N PHE A 51 -2.72 14.54 -1.35
CA PHE A 51 -1.34 14.39 -1.81
C PHE A 51 -1.36 13.98 -3.28
N VAL A 52 -1.09 14.93 -4.18
CA VAL A 52 -1.24 14.75 -5.64
C VAL A 52 0.13 14.49 -6.29
N PHE A 53 0.25 13.35 -6.97
CA PHE A 53 1.47 12.92 -7.65
C PHE A 53 1.26 12.88 -9.17
N THR A 54 2.29 13.28 -9.93
CA THR A 54 2.23 13.38 -11.40
C THR A 54 3.44 12.74 -12.07
N ASP A 55 3.25 12.21 -13.28
CA ASP A 55 4.22 11.38 -14.03
C ASP A 55 4.82 10.20 -13.22
N ALA A 56 3.99 9.59 -12.38
CA ALA A 56 4.38 8.47 -11.53
C ALA A 56 4.69 7.22 -12.36
N GLY A 57 5.82 6.58 -12.04
CA GLY A 57 6.24 5.29 -12.59
C GLY A 57 5.97 4.10 -11.68
N ASN A 58 6.14 2.90 -12.22
CA ASN A 58 5.91 1.64 -11.51
C ASN A 58 7.00 1.32 -10.47
N GLY A 59 6.58 0.86 -9.29
CA GLY A 59 7.45 0.29 -8.27
C GLY A 59 8.14 1.31 -7.37
N PHE A 60 7.76 2.59 -7.46
CA PHE A 60 8.21 3.61 -6.52
C PHE A 60 7.36 3.60 -5.24
N TRP A 61 8.00 4.01 -4.14
CA TRP A 61 7.41 4.25 -2.83
C TRP A 61 6.98 5.71 -2.71
N TRP A 62 5.76 5.92 -2.21
CA TRP A 62 5.11 7.22 -2.08
C TRP A 62 4.63 7.39 -0.64
N ASP A 63 4.94 8.54 -0.04
CA ASP A 63 4.77 8.74 1.40
C ASP A 63 3.83 9.90 1.74
N PRO A 64 2.66 9.60 2.36
CA PRO A 64 1.83 10.57 3.04
C PRO A 64 2.23 10.70 4.53
N PRO A 65 1.91 11.83 5.19
CA PRO A 65 1.90 11.94 6.64
C PRO A 65 1.00 10.87 7.31
N PHE A 66 1.14 10.65 8.61
CA PHE A 66 0.40 9.59 9.30
C PHE A 66 -1.14 9.74 9.25
N ALA A 67 -1.86 8.69 8.88
CA ALA A 67 -3.30 8.54 9.09
C ALA A 67 -3.71 7.07 9.28
N SER A 68 -4.90 6.83 9.86
CA SER A 68 -5.45 5.48 10.15
C SER A 68 -5.88 4.67 8.92
N ALA A 69 -6.06 5.34 7.77
CA ALA A 69 -6.36 4.76 6.48
C ALA A 69 -6.10 5.80 5.37
N PHE A 70 -5.86 5.33 4.15
CA PHE A 70 -5.64 6.16 2.95
C PHE A 70 -6.51 5.70 1.79
N ASP A 71 -7.21 6.64 1.14
CA ASP A 71 -7.81 6.45 -0.17
C ASP A 71 -6.78 6.78 -1.27
N TYR A 72 -6.80 6.00 -2.34
CA TYR A 72 -5.95 6.14 -3.52
C TYR A 72 -6.84 6.26 -4.76
N GLU A 73 -6.63 7.27 -5.60
CA GLU A 73 -7.47 7.55 -6.78
C GLU A 73 -6.62 7.91 -8.01
N ILE A 74 -6.85 7.23 -9.13
CA ILE A 74 -6.25 7.56 -10.43
C ILE A 74 -6.88 8.85 -10.99
N LEU A 75 -6.02 9.78 -11.42
CA LEU A 75 -6.38 11.01 -12.11
C LEU A 75 -6.08 10.97 -13.62
N SER A 76 -5.24 10.03 -14.10
CA SER A 76 -4.90 9.84 -15.52
C SER A 76 -5.80 8.79 -16.21
N PRO A 77 -6.72 9.19 -17.12
CA PRO A 77 -7.71 8.28 -17.71
C PRO A 77 -7.09 7.04 -18.38
N GLY A 78 -7.64 5.86 -18.07
CA GLY A 78 -7.15 4.57 -18.57
C GLY A 78 -5.90 4.03 -17.85
N SER A 79 -5.41 4.73 -16.82
CA SER A 79 -4.45 4.15 -15.87
C SER A 79 -5.20 3.37 -14.80
N LEU A 80 -4.58 2.33 -14.24
CA LEU A 80 -5.13 1.47 -13.19
C LEU A 80 -4.02 1.07 -12.23
N PHE A 81 -4.28 1.06 -10.93
CA PHE A 81 -3.41 0.41 -9.95
C PHE A 81 -3.48 -1.11 -10.14
N THR A 82 -2.33 -1.76 -10.35
CA THR A 82 -2.21 -3.21 -10.59
C THR A 82 -1.69 -3.97 -9.37
N MET A 83 -0.85 -3.34 -8.56
CA MET A 83 -0.34 -3.89 -7.30
C MET A 83 -0.01 -2.76 -6.31
N VAL A 84 -0.17 -3.03 -5.02
CA VAL A 84 0.30 -2.19 -3.91
C VAL A 84 1.22 -3.00 -3.00
N GLY A 85 2.40 -2.46 -2.67
CA GLY A 85 3.32 -2.99 -1.68
C GLY A 85 3.22 -2.22 -0.36
N LEU A 86 3.21 -2.95 0.75
CA LEU A 86 2.97 -2.41 2.09
C LEU A 86 4.28 -2.36 2.90
N PRO A 87 4.51 -1.31 3.71
CA PRO A 87 5.77 -1.14 4.44
C PRO A 87 5.93 -2.17 5.57
N ILE A 88 7.17 -2.38 6.03
CA ILE A 88 7.45 -3.11 7.28
C ILE A 88 7.47 -2.15 8.48
N GLY A 89 7.07 -2.65 9.66
CA GLY A 89 7.30 -1.96 10.93
C GLY A 89 6.36 -0.79 11.26
N ILE A 90 5.24 -0.65 10.55
CA ILE A 90 4.16 0.31 10.93
C ILE A 90 3.16 -0.37 11.89
N ASN A 91 2.47 -1.41 11.41
CA ASN A 91 1.55 -2.19 12.23
C ASN A 91 2.32 -3.12 13.21
N PRO A 92 1.75 -3.42 14.41
CA PRO A 92 2.31 -4.37 15.36
C PRO A 92 2.45 -5.80 14.83
N ASP A 93 3.31 -6.60 15.48
CA ASP A 93 3.51 -8.03 15.18
C ASP A 93 2.18 -8.82 15.18
N GLY A 94 1.72 -9.20 13.99
CA GLY A 94 0.51 -9.99 13.77
C GLY A 94 -0.74 -9.18 13.37
N GLU A 95 -0.66 -7.85 13.35
CA GLU A 95 -1.71 -7.00 12.76
C GLU A 95 -1.50 -6.82 11.25
N LEU A 96 -2.59 -6.77 10.49
CA LEU A 96 -2.59 -6.75 9.02
C LEU A 96 -3.20 -5.44 8.51
N PHE A 97 -2.80 -5.01 7.32
CA PHE A 97 -3.44 -3.91 6.61
C PHE A 97 -4.63 -4.44 5.81
N ASP A 98 -5.77 -3.76 5.89
CA ASP A 98 -6.95 -4.12 5.08
C ASP A 98 -6.86 -3.46 3.71
N VAL A 99 -6.87 -4.27 2.64
CA VAL A 99 -7.01 -3.78 1.28
C VAL A 99 -8.49 -3.72 0.95
N ILE A 100 -8.98 -2.52 0.67
CA ILE A 100 -10.41 -2.22 0.48
C ILE A 100 -10.65 -1.72 -0.95
N VAL A 101 -11.62 -2.31 -1.65
CA VAL A 101 -12.01 -1.93 -3.02
C VAL A 101 -13.53 -1.83 -3.09
N ASN A 102 -14.04 -0.74 -3.65
CA ASN A 102 -15.48 -0.40 -3.69
C ASN A 102 -16.18 -0.34 -2.30
N GLY A 103 -15.42 -0.29 -1.21
CA GLY A 103 -15.91 -0.27 0.17
C GLY A 103 -15.85 -1.62 0.90
N ASP A 104 -15.65 -2.72 0.18
CA ASP A 104 -15.48 -4.06 0.76
C ASP A 104 -13.99 -4.35 1.00
N ILE A 105 -13.65 -5.02 2.13
CA ILE A 105 -12.31 -5.58 2.35
C ILE A 105 -12.15 -6.78 1.40
N VAL A 106 -11.19 -6.70 0.49
CA VAL A 106 -10.90 -7.76 -0.49
C VAL A 106 -9.77 -8.69 -0.04
N ASP A 107 -8.88 -8.22 0.84
CA ASP A 107 -7.83 -9.02 1.49
C ASP A 107 -7.30 -8.28 2.74
N SER A 108 -6.64 -9.00 3.64
CA SER A 108 -5.92 -8.43 4.79
C SER A 108 -4.48 -8.92 4.77
N VAL A 109 -3.52 -8.01 4.58
CA VAL A 109 -2.16 -8.31 4.10
C VAL A 109 -1.10 -7.83 5.09
N PRO A 110 -0.06 -8.63 5.42
CA PRO A 110 0.98 -8.22 6.36
C PRO A 110 1.97 -7.21 5.75
N GLY A 111 2.63 -6.44 6.60
CA GLY A 111 3.71 -5.54 6.19
C GLY A 111 4.86 -6.25 5.48
N GLY A 112 5.49 -5.56 4.53
CA GLY A 112 6.53 -6.11 3.65
C GLY A 112 6.02 -7.06 2.57
N SER A 113 4.70 -7.24 2.44
CA SER A 113 4.06 -8.00 1.35
C SER A 113 3.33 -7.08 0.37
N SER A 114 2.95 -7.61 -0.79
CA SER A 114 2.18 -6.87 -1.79
C SER A 114 0.88 -7.57 -2.17
N TYR A 115 -0.15 -6.76 -2.45
CA TYR A 115 -1.43 -7.19 -2.96
C TYR A 115 -1.53 -6.91 -4.46
N THR A 116 -2.03 -7.87 -5.25
CA THR A 116 -2.27 -7.71 -6.69
C THR A 116 -3.76 -7.58 -6.96
N PHE A 117 -4.17 -6.47 -7.59
CA PHE A 117 -5.57 -6.23 -7.90
C PHE A 117 -6.08 -7.14 -9.04
N ALA A 118 -7.30 -7.65 -8.88
CA ALA A 118 -7.97 -8.46 -9.91
C ALA A 118 -8.32 -7.62 -11.16
N GLY A 119 -8.75 -8.28 -12.24
CA GLY A 119 -9.37 -7.60 -13.39
C GLY A 119 -8.44 -6.75 -14.26
N ASN A 120 -7.11 -6.88 -14.11
CA ASN A 120 -6.05 -6.01 -14.65
C ASN A 120 -5.87 -4.66 -13.92
N GLY A 121 -6.47 -4.50 -12.73
CA GLY A 121 -6.28 -3.34 -11.86
C GLY A 121 -7.56 -2.59 -11.52
N VAL A 122 -7.42 -1.56 -10.69
CA VAL A 122 -8.51 -0.71 -10.18
C VAL A 122 -8.22 0.78 -10.37
N GLU A 123 -9.25 1.60 -10.55
CA GLU A 123 -9.13 3.08 -10.63
C GLU A 123 -8.98 3.70 -9.23
N SER A 124 -9.49 3.04 -8.19
CA SER A 124 -9.34 3.44 -6.79
C SER A 124 -9.35 2.27 -5.82
N PHE A 125 -8.69 2.45 -4.68
CA PHE A 125 -8.69 1.52 -3.54
C PHE A 125 -8.40 2.28 -2.25
N ARG A 126 -8.52 1.59 -1.11
CA ARG A 126 -8.14 2.08 0.21
C ARG A 126 -7.21 1.10 0.90
N ILE A 127 -6.21 1.61 1.61
CA ILE A 127 -5.49 0.86 2.64
C ILE A 127 -6.06 1.27 4.01
N GLY A 128 -6.55 0.31 4.76
CA GLY A 128 -7.14 0.47 6.09
C GLY A 128 -6.40 -0.33 7.16
N ASN A 129 -6.88 -0.20 8.40
CA ASN A 129 -6.28 -0.78 9.59
C ASN A 129 -4.78 -0.43 9.74
N ILE A 130 -4.42 0.82 9.46
CA ILE A 130 -3.08 1.36 9.75
C ILE A 130 -3.05 1.68 11.23
N SER A 131 -2.46 0.77 12.00
CA SER A 131 -2.27 0.89 13.45
C SER A 131 -0.81 1.24 13.74
N ASN A 132 -0.56 1.77 14.93
CA ASN A 132 0.78 2.13 15.36
C ASN A 132 0.84 2.02 16.89
N VAL A 133 1.53 1.00 17.38
CA VAL A 133 1.87 0.87 18.80
C VAL A 133 3.18 1.61 19.03
N ASP A 134 3.16 2.52 20.01
CA ASP A 134 4.26 3.35 20.53
C ASP A 134 4.50 4.76 19.92
N VAL A 135 3.61 5.32 19.08
CA VAL A 135 3.68 6.76 18.76
C VAL A 135 3.15 7.69 19.85
N ASP A 136 4.09 8.38 20.48
CA ASP A 136 3.92 9.77 20.93
C ASP A 136 3.33 10.60 19.76
N PRO A 137 2.21 11.32 19.92
CA PRO A 137 1.55 12.06 18.83
C PRO A 137 2.34 13.26 18.31
N SER A 138 3.53 13.56 18.86
CA SER A 138 4.50 14.48 18.26
C SER A 138 5.40 13.84 17.18
N ILE A 139 5.38 12.50 17.04
CA ILE A 139 6.10 11.76 16.02
C ILE A 139 5.10 11.25 14.96
N SER A 140 5.00 11.97 13.85
CA SER A 140 4.31 11.49 12.65
C SER A 140 5.16 10.42 11.97
N ASN A 141 4.87 9.14 12.20
CA ASN A 141 5.48 8.07 11.41
C ASN A 141 4.98 8.16 9.96
N PRO A 142 5.88 8.16 8.95
CA PRO A 142 5.50 8.11 7.54
C PRO A 142 4.76 6.80 7.21
N PHE A 143 3.96 6.79 6.15
CA PHE A 143 3.28 5.57 5.65
C PHE A 143 3.65 5.27 4.18
N PRO A 144 4.92 4.97 3.90
CA PRO A 144 5.39 4.78 2.53
C PRO A 144 4.75 3.54 1.92
N THR A 145 4.09 3.70 0.76
CA THR A 145 3.47 2.60 0.02
C THR A 145 4.03 2.47 -1.39
N GLN A 146 4.33 1.25 -1.82
CA GLN A 146 4.86 0.98 -3.14
C GLN A 146 3.71 0.84 -4.15
N LEU A 147 3.70 1.62 -5.22
CA LEU A 147 2.60 1.63 -6.18
C LEU A 147 3.02 1.13 -7.56
N PHE A 148 2.20 0.28 -8.15
CA PHE A 148 2.36 -0.25 -9.50
C PHE A 148 1.09 -0.02 -10.30
N PHE A 149 1.27 0.37 -11.55
CA PHE A 149 0.22 0.74 -12.49
C PHE A 149 0.24 -0.17 -13.74
N ASN A 150 -0.83 -0.13 -14.53
CA ASN A 150 -0.89 -0.79 -15.83
C ASN A 150 0.01 -0.10 -16.88
N ASN A 151 0.21 1.21 -16.77
CA ASN A 151 1.14 2.00 -17.58
C ASN A 151 2.46 2.19 -16.80
N PRO A 152 3.65 1.99 -17.40
CA PRO A 152 4.91 2.00 -16.66
C PRO A 152 5.37 3.38 -16.16
N THR A 153 4.84 4.46 -16.73
CA THR A 153 5.16 5.89 -16.50
C THR A 153 3.95 6.75 -16.89
N GLY A 154 3.93 8.04 -16.57
CA GLY A 154 2.86 8.95 -16.98
C GLY A 154 1.56 8.84 -16.17
N ASN A 155 1.57 8.14 -15.04
CA ASN A 155 0.41 8.01 -14.18
C ASN A 155 0.26 9.26 -13.31
N ASN A 156 -0.95 9.82 -13.25
CA ASN A 156 -1.28 10.86 -12.27
C ASN A 156 -2.28 10.24 -11.29
N PHE A 157 -2.05 10.43 -10.00
CA PHE A 157 -2.90 9.88 -8.95
C PHE A 157 -2.87 10.80 -7.73
N LYS A 158 -3.78 10.57 -6.78
CA LYS A 158 -3.73 11.21 -5.48
C LYS A 158 -3.93 10.23 -4.33
N MET A 159 -3.51 10.65 -3.15
CA MET A 159 -3.73 9.97 -1.88
C MET A 159 -4.45 10.91 -0.91
N SER A 160 -5.53 10.44 -0.27
CA SER A 160 -6.37 11.23 0.63
C SER A 160 -6.39 10.59 2.03
N PRO A 161 -6.04 11.31 3.12
CA PRO A 161 -6.03 10.78 4.47
C PRO A 161 -7.47 10.59 5.01
N VAL A 162 -7.80 9.35 5.38
CA VAL A 162 -9.14 9.00 5.89
C VAL A 162 -9.20 9.26 7.39
N ILE A 163 -9.49 10.51 7.75
CA ILE A 163 -9.72 10.91 9.14
C ILE A 163 -11.01 10.30 9.65
N ALA A 164 -10.93 9.50 10.72
CA ALA A 164 -12.07 8.82 11.33
C ALA A 164 -13.05 9.81 12.00
N GLY A 165 -14.00 10.34 11.22
CA GLY A 165 -15.05 11.24 11.73
C GLY A 165 -16.04 11.77 10.69
N THR A 166 -15.70 11.83 9.40
CA THR A 166 -16.54 12.43 8.34
C THR A 166 -17.34 11.41 7.53
N SER A 167 -18.25 10.69 8.18
CA SER A 167 -19.31 9.96 7.47
C SER A 167 -20.29 10.96 6.84
N VAL A 168 -19.99 11.44 5.64
CA VAL A 168 -20.88 12.30 4.86
C VAL A 168 -22.19 11.54 4.58
N PRO A 169 -23.38 12.10 4.92
CA PRO A 169 -24.64 11.39 4.72
C PRO A 169 -24.91 11.11 3.24
N GLU A 170 -25.33 9.88 2.91
CA GLU A 170 -25.69 9.51 1.55
C GLU A 170 -26.79 10.44 0.98
N PRO A 171 -26.67 10.89 -0.29
CA PRO A 171 -27.62 11.79 -0.94
C PRO A 171 -28.91 11.08 -1.41
N SER A 172 -29.55 10.34 -0.49
CA SER A 172 -30.74 9.52 -0.71
C SER A 172 -31.86 9.81 0.32
N SER A 173 -31.50 10.13 1.56
CA SER A 173 -32.44 10.25 2.70
C SER A 173 -33.41 11.44 2.65
N LEU A 174 -33.27 12.37 1.69
CA LEU A 174 -34.22 13.47 1.50
C LEU A 174 -35.47 13.08 0.68
N ALA A 175 -35.44 11.96 -0.05
CA ALA A 175 -36.54 11.55 -0.92
C ALA A 175 -37.79 11.09 -0.15
N THR A 176 -37.63 10.51 1.04
CA THR A 176 -38.71 9.87 1.82
C THR A 176 -39.64 10.85 2.53
N ILE A 177 -39.18 12.08 2.84
CA ILE A 177 -39.95 13.07 3.60
C ILE A 177 -41.19 13.56 2.83
N PHE A 178 -41.10 13.75 1.51
CA PHE A 178 -42.21 14.27 0.71
C PHE A 178 -43.34 13.27 0.46
N ILE A 179 -43.08 11.96 0.55
CA ILE A 179 -44.08 10.92 0.32
C ILE A 179 -45.07 10.81 1.51
N GLY A 180 -44.61 11.06 2.73
CA GLY A 180 -45.47 10.99 3.93
C GLY A 180 -46.58 12.05 3.97
N ALA A 181 -46.34 13.23 3.40
CA ALA A 181 -47.27 14.36 3.48
C ALA A 181 -48.56 14.17 2.66
N THR A 182 -48.51 13.46 1.53
CA THR A 182 -49.66 13.31 0.61
C THR A 182 -50.69 12.30 1.12
N LEU A 183 -50.27 11.24 1.83
CA LEU A 183 -51.18 10.19 2.29
C LEU A 183 -52.18 10.70 3.34
N CYS A 184 -51.73 11.55 4.27
CA CYS A 184 -52.57 12.18 5.29
C CYS A 184 -53.66 13.11 4.69
N ALA A 185 -53.36 13.76 3.56
CA ALA A 185 -54.31 14.64 2.87
C ALA A 185 -55.47 13.86 2.20
N VAL A 186 -55.22 12.64 1.73
CA VAL A 186 -56.23 11.79 1.07
C VAL A 186 -57.21 11.20 2.08
N ILE A 187 -56.72 10.73 3.24
CA ILE A 187 -57.57 10.10 4.28
C ILE A 187 -58.65 11.08 4.78
N ARG A 188 -58.30 12.37 4.98
CA ARG A 188 -59.24 13.38 5.48
C ARG A 188 -60.40 13.71 4.52
N ARG A 189 -60.32 13.34 3.23
CA ARG A 189 -61.40 13.52 2.25
C ARG A 189 -62.43 12.38 2.20
N ARG A 190 -62.33 11.37 3.09
CA ARG A 190 -63.26 10.22 3.14
C ARG A 190 -64.20 10.20 4.36
N GLN A 191 -64.25 11.28 5.15
CA GLN A 191 -65.15 11.42 6.31
C GLN A 191 -65.80 12.81 6.36
N SER A 192 -66.34 13.26 5.24
CA SER A 192 -67.28 14.39 5.11
C SER A 192 -68.25 14.12 3.95
#